data_AF-A0AA86MW95-F1
#
_entry.id   AF-A0AA86MW95-F1
#
_cell.length_a   1.000
_cell.length_b   1.000
_cell.length_c   1.000
_cell.angle_alpha   90.00
_cell.angle_beta   90.00
_cell.angle_gamma   90.00
#
_symmetry.space_group_name_H-M   'P 1'
#
loop_
_entity.id
_entity.type
_entity.pdbx_description
1 polymer ?
#
loop_
_entity_poly.entity_id
_entity_poly.type
_entity_poly.pdbx_seq_one_letter_code
_entity_poly.pdbx_strand_id
1 'polypeptide(L)'
;MNEHDKEYDLRQFKRMLQAINGYKEVMQNNNLEDLRKVIADLDALRSSLAVKSEWFVKQFDPRWATLEEVYAMLLDHDETHLDEIGRNLVGEAINNIESLIQSEISKG
;
A
#
# COMPACT_ATOMS: atom_id res chain seq x y z
N MET A 1 -5.37 21.49 -11.51
CA MET A 1 -6.06 20.21 -11.39
C MET A 1 -7.49 20.40 -11.84
N ASN A 2 -7.87 19.79 -12.96
CA ASN A 2 -9.25 19.88 -13.46
C ASN A 2 -10.14 18.90 -12.67
N GLU A 3 -11.46 19.00 -12.83
CA GLU A 3 -12.42 18.15 -12.10
C GLU A 3 -12.28 16.66 -12.47
N HIS A 4 -11.96 16.35 -13.73
CA HIS A 4 -11.75 14.98 -14.20
C HIS A 4 -10.53 14.31 -13.55
N ASP A 5 -9.44 15.04 -13.33
CA ASP A 5 -8.24 14.55 -12.64
C ASP A 5 -8.58 14.19 -11.18
N LYS A 6 -9.37 15.04 -10.50
CA LYS A 6 -9.79 14.80 -9.12
C LYS A 6 -10.64 13.55 -8.99
N GLU A 7 -11.64 13.41 -9.85
CA GLU A 7 -12.50 12.23 -9.86
C GLU A 7 -11.71 10.96 -10.19
N TYR A 8 -10.75 11.06 -11.11
CA TYR A 8 -9.85 9.96 -11.46
C TYR A 8 -9.01 9.53 -10.25
N ASP A 9 -8.33 10.46 -9.59
CA ASP A 9 -7.48 10.18 -8.44
C ASP A 9 -8.30 9.64 -7.26
N LEU A 10 -9.50 10.17 -7.02
CA LEU A 10 -10.43 9.65 -6.01
C LEU A 10 -10.80 8.17 -6.27
N ARG A 11 -10.97 7.77 -7.53
CA ARG A 11 -11.18 6.36 -7.88
C ARG A 11 -9.95 5.50 -7.60
N GLN A 12 -8.74 6.01 -7.86
CA GLN A 12 -7.51 5.26 -7.55
C GLN A 12 -7.32 5.10 -6.04
N PHE A 13 -7.54 6.15 -5.25
CA PHE A 13 -7.48 6.06 -3.79
C PHE A 13 -8.48 5.03 -3.23
N LYS A 14 -9.72 5.00 -3.75
CA LYS A 14 -10.70 3.97 -3.37
C LYS A 14 -10.24 2.56 -3.72
N ARG A 15 -9.58 2.36 -4.87
CA ARG A 15 -9.01 1.07 -5.26
C ARG A 15 -7.82 0.66 -4.38
N MET A 16 -6.97 1.60 -3.97
CA MET A 16 -5.88 1.31 -3.03
C MET A 16 -6.44 0.85 -1.70
N LEU A 17 -7.50 1.51 -1.21
CA LEU A 17 -8.17 1.10 0.03
C LEU A 17 -8.80 -0.30 -0.10
N GLN A 18 -9.36 -0.63 -1.26
CA GLN A 18 -9.85 -1.99 -1.54
C GLN A 18 -8.73 -3.03 -1.54
N ALA A 19 -7.57 -2.73 -2.14
CA ALA A 19 -6.40 -3.61 -2.13
C ALA A 19 -5.89 -3.85 -0.70
N ILE A 20 -5.82 -2.79 0.11
CA ILE A 20 -5.45 -2.88 1.53
C ILE A 20 -6.43 -3.74 2.31
N ASN A 21 -7.74 -3.52 2.15
CA ASN A 21 -8.75 -4.29 2.87
C ASN A 21 -8.71 -5.77 2.47
N GLY A 22 -8.56 -6.06 1.17
CA GLY A 22 -8.39 -7.43 0.69
C GLY A 22 -7.15 -8.09 1.27
N TYR A 23 -6.03 -7.36 1.37
CA TYR A 23 -4.82 -7.86 2.03
C TYR A 23 -5.06 -8.14 3.52
N LYS A 24 -5.68 -7.20 4.25
CA LYS A 24 -5.97 -7.35 5.68
C LYS A 24 -6.86 -8.56 6.00
N GLU A 25 -7.83 -8.87 5.13
CA GLU A 25 -8.70 -10.03 5.27
C GLU A 25 -7.93 -11.36 5.19
N VAL A 26 -6.89 -11.42 4.34
CA VAL A 26 -6.09 -12.64 4.13
C VAL A 26 -4.79 -12.66 4.93
N MET A 27 -4.42 -11.55 5.58
CA MET A 27 -3.15 -11.37 6.30
C MET A 27 -2.93 -12.43 7.39
N GLN A 28 -3.99 -13.08 7.91
CA GLN A 28 -3.86 -14.19 8.85
C GLN A 28 -3.00 -15.35 8.32
N ASN A 29 -2.93 -15.52 7.00
CA ASN A 29 -2.12 -16.54 6.35
C ASN A 29 -0.64 -16.16 6.29
N ASN A 30 -0.29 -14.89 6.49
CA ASN A 30 1.07 -14.35 6.49
C ASN A 30 1.89 -14.69 5.24
N ASN A 31 1.23 -14.99 4.12
CA ASN A 31 1.84 -15.51 2.92
C ASN A 31 2.55 -14.40 2.12
N LEU A 32 3.74 -14.72 1.65
CA LEU A 32 4.56 -13.92 0.75
C LEU A 32 3.81 -13.45 -0.52
N GLU A 33 2.99 -14.30 -1.13
CA GLU A 33 2.29 -13.95 -2.38
C GLU A 33 1.21 -12.89 -2.15
N ASP A 34 0.54 -12.90 -1.00
CA ASP A 34 -0.43 -11.87 -0.64
C ASP A 34 0.26 -10.52 -0.41
N LEU A 35 1.44 -10.53 0.23
CA LEU A 35 2.26 -9.33 0.43
C LEU A 35 2.74 -8.77 -0.93
N ARG A 36 3.26 -9.63 -1.80
CA ARG A 36 3.66 -9.25 -3.16
C ARG A 36 2.53 -8.57 -3.92
N LYS A 37 1.34 -9.15 -3.85
CA LYS A 37 0.15 -8.65 -4.55
C LYS A 37 -0.20 -7.24 -4.08
N VAL A 38 -0.29 -7.01 -2.77
CA VAL A 38 -0.64 -5.67 -2.26
C VAL A 38 0.43 -4.64 -2.59
N ILE A 39 1.73 -5.00 -2.55
CA ILE A 39 2.82 -4.11 -2.97
C ILE A 39 2.65 -3.67 -4.43
N ALA A 40 2.42 -4.62 -5.33
CA ALA A 40 2.26 -4.37 -6.75
C ALA A 40 1.00 -3.55 -7.06
N ASP A 41 -0.14 -3.88 -6.43
CA ASP A 41 -1.39 -3.13 -6.59
C ASP A 41 -1.21 -1.67 -6.13
N LEU A 42 -0.57 -1.47 -4.98
CA LEU A 42 -0.31 -0.15 -4.41
C LEU A 42 0.60 0.70 -5.30
N ASP A 43 1.70 0.14 -5.82
CA ASP A 43 2.59 0.89 -6.72
C ASP A 43 1.92 1.22 -8.06
N ALA A 44 1.21 0.26 -8.66
CA ALA A 44 0.49 0.47 -9.92
C ALA A 44 -0.55 1.59 -9.78
N LEU A 45 -1.37 1.54 -8.73
CA LEU A 45 -2.39 2.55 -8.46
C LEU A 45 -1.76 3.90 -8.15
N ARG A 46 -0.68 3.93 -7.36
CA ARG A 46 0.05 5.16 -7.06
C ARG A 46 0.57 5.77 -8.35
N SER A 47 1.28 5.00 -9.15
CA SER A 47 1.87 5.42 -10.42
C SER A 47 0.81 5.96 -11.39
N SER A 48 -0.40 5.43 -11.35
CA SER A 48 -1.52 5.91 -12.19
C SER A 48 -2.13 7.25 -11.78
N LEU A 49 -1.92 7.74 -10.54
CA LEU A 49 -2.44 9.04 -10.09
C LEU A 49 -2.04 10.17 -11.06
N ALA A 50 -3.04 10.92 -11.50
CA ALA A 50 -2.92 12.07 -12.39
C ALA A 50 -2.17 13.21 -11.70
N VAL A 51 -2.46 13.47 -10.42
CA VAL A 51 -1.75 14.47 -9.61
C VAL A 51 -1.28 13.84 -8.31
N LYS A 52 0.03 13.65 -8.21
CA LYS A 52 0.68 13.21 -6.96
C LYS A 52 1.11 14.44 -6.19
N SER A 53 0.45 14.75 -5.08
CA SER A 53 0.93 15.83 -4.21
C SER A 53 2.27 15.43 -3.59
N GLU A 54 3.19 16.38 -3.45
CA GLU A 54 4.50 16.13 -2.82
C GLU A 54 4.33 15.59 -1.39
N TRP A 55 3.33 16.10 -0.67
CA TRP A 55 2.98 15.60 0.66
C TRP A 55 2.60 14.13 0.62
N PHE A 56 1.71 13.73 -0.30
CA PHE A 56 1.28 12.33 -0.43
C PHE A 56 2.47 11.43 -0.74
N VAL A 57 3.32 11.78 -1.71
CA VAL A 57 4.51 10.99 -2.08
C VAL A 57 5.46 10.85 -0.90
N LYS A 58 5.76 11.96 -0.21
CA LYS A 58 6.63 11.96 0.97
C LYS A 58 6.10 11.09 2.11
N GLN A 59 4.79 10.93 2.22
CA GLN A 59 4.21 10.02 3.20
C GLN A 59 4.13 8.59 2.67
N PHE A 60 3.72 8.37 1.43
CA PHE A 60 3.49 7.04 0.89
C PHE A 60 4.79 6.25 0.73
N ASP A 61 5.79 6.83 0.08
CA ASP A 61 6.97 6.11 -0.41
C ASP A 61 7.76 5.41 0.71
N PRO A 62 8.03 6.02 1.88
CA PRO A 62 8.75 5.32 2.96
C PRO A 62 8.01 4.09 3.49
N ARG A 63 6.68 4.16 3.55
CA ARG A 63 5.85 3.06 4.10
C ARG A 63 5.72 1.93 3.10
N TRP A 64 5.61 2.27 1.82
CA TRP A 64 5.64 1.29 0.75
C TRP A 64 7.01 0.62 0.63
N ALA A 65 8.10 1.38 0.76
CA ALA A 65 9.46 0.84 0.80
C ALA A 65 9.65 -0.18 1.94
N THR A 66 9.08 0.05 3.13
CA THR A 66 9.09 -0.96 4.21
C THR A 66 8.45 -2.28 3.78
N LEU A 67 7.36 -2.24 2.99
CA LEU A 67 6.73 -3.46 2.48
C LEU A 67 7.66 -4.20 1.50
N GLU A 68 8.29 -3.46 0.59
CA GLU A 68 9.26 -4.03 -0.36
C GLU A 68 10.48 -4.61 0.33
N GLU A 69 11.04 -3.93 1.33
CA GLU A 69 12.20 -4.39 2.09
C GLU A 69 11.89 -5.71 2.81
N VAL A 70 10.73 -5.80 3.47
CA VAL A 70 10.30 -7.04 4.12
C VAL A 70 10.09 -8.16 3.09
N TYR A 71 9.45 -7.85 1.95
CA TYR A 71 9.26 -8.81 0.87
C TYR A 71 10.60 -9.32 0.30
N ALA A 72 11.55 -8.43 0.04
CA ALA A 72 12.88 -8.76 -0.44
C ALA A 72 13.66 -9.61 0.57
N MET A 73 13.59 -9.28 1.85
CA MET A 73 14.22 -10.07 2.92
C MET A 73 13.67 -11.50 2.97
N LEU A 74 12.35 -11.69 2.81
CA LEU A 74 11.76 -13.03 2.76
C LEU A 74 12.27 -13.82 1.55
N LEU A 75 12.36 -13.18 0.37
CA LEU A 75 12.92 -13.81 -0.83
C LEU A 75 14.39 -14.21 -0.64
N ASP A 76 15.21 -13.32 -0.07
CA ASP A 76 16.64 -13.57 0.17
C ASP A 76 16.86 -14.75 1.13
N HIS A 77 15.91 -15.01 2.02
CA HIS A 77 15.96 -16.08 3.01
C HIS A 77 15.19 -17.35 2.58
N ASP A 78 14.61 -17.39 1.37
CA ASP A 78 13.72 -18.47 0.89
C ASP A 78 12.50 -18.72 1.83
N GLU A 79 12.06 -17.67 2.51
CA GLU A 79 10.92 -17.70 3.42
C GLU A 79 9.63 -17.35 2.68
N THR A 80 8.58 -18.12 2.94
CA THR A 80 7.26 -17.93 2.31
C THR A 80 6.24 -17.28 3.23
N HIS A 81 6.62 -17.04 4.49
CA HIS A 81 5.73 -16.52 5.53
C HIS A 81 6.40 -15.43 6.36
N LEU A 82 5.61 -14.45 6.80
CA LEU A 82 6.07 -13.42 7.72
C LEU A 82 6.22 -13.98 9.14
N ASP A 83 7.39 -13.76 9.72
CA ASP A 83 7.63 -13.92 11.16
C ASP A 83 6.96 -12.80 11.97
N GLU A 84 7.10 -12.82 13.29
CA GLU A 84 6.44 -11.81 14.15
C GLU A 84 6.89 -10.39 13.86
N ILE A 85 8.19 -10.19 13.62
CA ILE A 85 8.77 -8.88 13.36
C ILE A 85 8.26 -8.35 12.01
N GLY A 86 8.33 -9.17 10.96
CA GLY A 86 7.83 -8.86 9.63
C GLY A 86 6.33 -8.53 9.64
N ARG A 87 5.52 -9.30 10.39
CA ARG A 87 4.09 -9.00 10.55
C ARG A 87 3.83 -7.64 11.17
N ASN A 88 4.60 -7.28 12.20
CA ASN A 88 4.46 -5.99 12.87
C ASN A 88 4.84 -4.83 11.95
N LEU A 89 5.97 -4.94 11.24
CA LEU A 89 6.43 -3.94 10.27
C LEU A 89 5.44 -3.75 9.12
N VAL A 90 4.99 -4.85 8.52
CA VAL A 90 3.99 -4.82 7.44
C VAL A 90 2.66 -4.27 7.94
N GLY A 91 2.19 -4.69 9.10
CA GLY A 91 0.95 -4.20 9.70
C GLY A 91 0.98 -2.70 9.95
N GLU A 92 2.07 -2.17 10.51
CA GLU A 92 2.26 -0.75 10.73
C GLU A 92 2.28 0.04 9.40
N ALA A 93 3.06 -0.42 8.42
CA ALA A 93 3.15 0.20 7.11
C ALA A 93 1.77 0.24 6.40
N ILE A 94 1.05 -0.88 6.38
CA ILE A 94 -0.29 -0.97 5.79
C ILE A 94 -1.28 -0.04 6.49
N ASN A 95 -1.31 0.00 7.82
CA ASN A 95 -2.19 0.89 8.57
C ASN A 95 -1.91 2.37 8.31
N ASN A 96 -0.62 2.72 8.18
CA ASN A 96 -0.22 4.08 7.88
C ASN A 96 -0.58 4.49 6.44
N ILE A 97 -0.41 3.59 5.46
CA ILE A 97 -0.82 3.83 4.08
C ILE A 97 -2.34 3.97 3.99
N GLU A 98 -3.09 3.13 4.70
CA GLU A 98 -4.55 3.21 4.78
C GLU A 98 -5.01 4.58 5.29
N SER A 99 -4.44 5.02 6.42
CA SER A 99 -4.77 6.31 7.04
C SER A 99 -4.46 7.47 6.09
N LEU A 100 -3.34 7.39 5.38
CA LEU A 100 -2.95 8.37 4.37
C LEU A 100 -3.98 8.44 3.23
N ILE A 101 -4.37 7.29 2.67
CA ILE A 101 -5.36 7.19 1.59
C ILE A 101 -6.73 7.73 2.03
N GLN A 102 -7.18 7.36 3.23
CA GLN A 102 -8.45 7.86 3.79
C GLN A 102 -8.43 9.38 3.96
N SER A 103 -7.27 9.95 4.32
CA SER A 103 -7.11 11.41 4.38
C SER A 103 -7.24 12.08 3.01
N GLU A 104 -6.72 11.47 1.93
CA GLU A 104 -6.86 12.00 0.57
C GLU A 104 -8.30 11.89 0.06
N ILE A 105 -8.97 10.77 0.34
CA ILE A 105 -10.41 10.58 0.02
C ILE A 105 -11.27 11.63 0.73
N SER A 106 -10.96 11.99 1.97
CA SER A 106 -11.73 12.95 2.76
C SER A 106 -11.52 14.42 2.32
N LYS A 107 -10.45 14.70 1.57
CA LYS A 107 -10.15 16.04 1.02
C LYS A 107 -10.83 16.29 -0.32
N GLY A 108 -11.18 15.23 -1.06
CA GLY A 108 -11.79 15.28 -2.38
C GLY A 108 -13.30 15.41 -2.32
#